data_AF-A0A4U5MDJ1-F1
#
_entry.id   AF-A0A4U5MDJ1-F1
#
_cell.length_a   1.000
_cell.length_b   1.000
_cell.length_c   1.000
_cell.angle_alpha   90.00
_cell.angle_beta   90.00
_cell.angle_gamma   90.00
#
_symmetry.space_group_name_H-M   'P 1'
#
loop_
_entity.id
_entity.type
_entity.pdbx_description
1 polymer ?
#
loop_
_entity_poly.entity_id
_entity_poly.type
_entity_poly.pdbx_seq_one_letter_code
_entity_poly.pdbx_strand_id
1 'polypeptide(L)'
;MDRNLFQESLRCCNAYEAAIQHHGSSSVLLQMALTAFERTKESPEKVDDLWRLAKGSISDADAGRSLYTTYVFLLKRRVVKSGSGDFSIVETAFEDGYKSLKKTFEDWDSGFRYRLMYAHFLFKVTKNVDRARKVLEDIMASGGSTHPKVVIEAVTYERNFGMDISRCRQMLCEAVNWVSEDAEVLFEYFVQFEREEGTLEELDTALEKVNLKASRLREQKKLRKTLRQKKRKGGESGPGIAAEKHSKRKQLLEGQAVPAKAPEETPTLPNLSQKEWTWTWKPQPRNLSPNLKSPKLVTRTTSSAYAADRAAKNNEKTIFVSNLVPGVTKKDVLALFENVEDIRLSQKGTRVNGSVDFKTVEDASEALRKDNFMLKGQKVFTNLYKPAPGKAKKEAKQSEDKRKLFVSNVHFSCTEDEVKESLCSSET
;
A
#
# COMPACT_ATOMS: atom_id res chain seq x y z
N MET A 1 -38.07 28.11 18.91
CA MET A 1 -36.78 27.55 19.38
C MET A 1 -35.55 28.25 18.77
N ASP A 2 -35.65 29.34 17.99
CA ASP A 2 -34.54 29.70 17.07
C ASP A 2 -33.81 31.06 17.26
N ARG A 3 -34.08 31.87 18.30
CA ARG A 3 -33.29 33.11 18.49
C ARG A 3 -31.87 32.83 19.00
N ASN A 4 -31.71 31.87 19.90
CA ASN A 4 -30.40 31.51 20.45
C ASN A 4 -29.52 30.80 19.41
N LEU A 5 -30.10 29.87 18.64
CA LEU A 5 -29.39 29.18 17.54
C LEU A 5 -28.94 30.14 16.44
N PHE A 6 -29.77 31.14 16.09
CA PHE A 6 -29.39 32.17 15.13
C PHE A 6 -28.26 33.06 15.66
N GLN A 7 -28.32 33.49 16.91
CA GLN A 7 -27.24 34.28 17.52
C GLN A 7 -25.92 33.50 17.65
N GLU A 8 -25.98 32.22 17.99
CA GLU A 8 -24.80 31.34 18.01
C GLU A 8 -24.20 31.17 16.61
N SER A 9 -25.05 31.02 15.58
CA SER A 9 -24.61 30.90 14.19
C SER A 9 -23.89 32.16 13.69
N LEU A 10 -24.39 33.35 14.03
CA LEU A 10 -23.79 34.62 13.66
C LEU A 10 -22.45 34.86 14.39
N ARG A 11 -22.37 34.47 15.66
CA ARG A 11 -21.11 34.50 16.43
C ARG A 11 -20.04 33.61 15.80
N CYS A 12 -20.42 32.45 15.29
CA CYS A 12 -19.51 31.57 14.56
C CYS A 12 -18.95 32.23 13.29
N CYS A 13 -19.79 32.86 12.46
CA CYS A 13 -19.33 33.59 11.27
C CYS A 13 -18.31 34.67 11.62
N ASN A 14 -18.63 35.52 12.62
CA ASN A 14 -17.77 36.62 13.04
C ASN A 14 -16.43 36.10 13.60
N ALA A 15 -16.44 34.98 14.33
CA ALA A 15 -15.23 34.35 14.82
C ALA A 15 -14.34 33.84 13.68
N TYR A 16 -14.92 33.23 12.64
CA TYR A 16 -14.16 32.82 11.45
C TYR A 16 -13.61 34.01 10.67
N GLU A 17 -14.38 35.09 10.52
CA GLU A 17 -13.91 36.33 9.87
C GLU A 17 -12.71 36.94 10.59
N ALA A 18 -12.79 37.08 11.92
CA ALA A 18 -11.68 37.57 12.74
C ALA A 18 -10.46 36.64 12.62
N ALA A 19 -10.67 35.32 12.65
CA ALA A 19 -9.59 34.35 12.51
C ALA A 19 -8.93 34.43 11.12
N ILE A 20 -9.70 34.66 10.05
CA ILE A 20 -9.17 34.83 8.68
C ILE A 20 -8.33 36.10 8.57
N GLN A 21 -8.69 37.19 9.26
CA GLN A 21 -7.88 38.41 9.28
C GLN A 21 -6.49 38.18 9.89
N HIS A 22 -6.39 37.35 10.93
CA HIS A 22 -5.11 37.03 11.58
C HIS A 22 -4.33 35.90 10.87
N HIS A 23 -5.04 34.91 10.32
CA HIS A 23 -4.46 33.68 9.76
C HIS A 23 -5.05 33.31 8.39
N GLY A 24 -5.11 34.29 7.48
CA GLY A 24 -5.74 34.15 6.16
C GLY A 24 -5.08 33.15 5.21
N SER A 25 -3.86 32.69 5.52
CA SER A 25 -3.16 31.68 4.70
C SER A 25 -3.51 30.24 5.09
N SER A 26 -4.26 30.02 6.18
CA SER A 26 -4.58 28.68 6.66
C SER A 26 -5.71 28.03 5.86
N SER A 27 -5.37 27.05 5.04
CA SER A 27 -6.33 26.30 4.21
C SER A 27 -7.42 25.59 5.02
N VAL A 28 -7.06 25.05 6.19
CA VAL A 28 -8.02 24.38 7.10
C VAL A 28 -9.04 25.38 7.64
N LEU A 29 -8.59 26.57 8.05
CA LEU A 29 -9.47 27.60 8.57
C LEU A 29 -10.45 28.08 7.49
N LEU A 30 -9.94 28.33 6.28
CA LEU A 30 -10.74 28.74 5.14
C LEU A 30 -11.76 27.67 4.72
N GLN A 31 -11.36 26.40 4.74
CA GLN A 31 -12.28 25.28 4.50
C GLN A 31 -13.41 25.25 5.52
N MET A 32 -13.08 25.40 6.81
CA MET A 32 -14.08 25.44 7.88
C MET A 32 -15.01 26.65 7.74
N ALA A 33 -14.45 27.83 7.44
CA ALA A 33 -15.21 29.05 7.23
C ALA A 33 -16.19 28.94 6.05
N LEU A 34 -15.76 28.38 4.91
CA LEU A 34 -16.65 28.13 3.75
C LEU A 34 -17.85 27.25 4.15
N THR A 35 -17.61 26.17 4.89
CA THR A 35 -18.71 25.31 5.36
C THR A 35 -19.57 25.97 6.44
N ALA A 36 -19.00 26.84 7.27
CA ALA A 36 -19.74 27.59 8.28
C ALA A 36 -20.69 28.60 7.63
N PHE A 37 -20.20 29.39 6.67
CA PHE A 37 -21.00 30.37 5.93
C PHE A 37 -22.15 29.71 5.16
N GLU A 38 -21.93 28.50 4.63
CA GLU A 38 -23.01 27.72 4.02
C GLU A 38 -24.07 27.30 5.04
N ARG A 39 -23.66 26.81 6.23
CA ARG A 39 -24.58 26.37 7.29
C ARG A 39 -25.45 27.51 7.81
N THR A 40 -24.87 28.71 7.94
CA THR A 40 -25.57 29.92 8.39
C THR A 40 -26.38 30.59 7.29
N LYS A 41 -26.32 30.06 6.05
CA LYS A 41 -27.05 30.58 4.87
C LYS A 41 -26.70 32.03 4.55
N GLU A 42 -25.42 32.38 4.68
CA GLU A 42 -24.88 33.68 4.25
C GLU A 42 -25.11 33.94 2.76
N SER A 43 -24.95 35.19 2.33
CA SER A 43 -25.15 35.55 0.92
C SER A 43 -24.19 34.78 0.00
N PRO A 44 -24.65 34.37 -1.20
CA PRO A 44 -23.79 33.69 -2.18
C PRO A 44 -22.53 34.49 -2.51
N GLU A 45 -22.66 35.81 -2.61
CA GLU A 45 -21.57 36.75 -2.89
C GLU A 45 -20.46 36.67 -1.84
N LYS A 46 -20.82 36.66 -0.56
CA LYS A 46 -19.87 36.58 0.55
C LYS A 46 -19.10 35.26 0.56
N VAL A 47 -19.78 34.15 0.21
CA VAL A 47 -19.12 32.84 0.06
C VAL A 47 -18.16 32.84 -1.12
N ASP A 48 -18.54 33.46 -2.23
CA ASP A 48 -17.74 33.48 -3.46
C ASP A 48 -16.52 34.43 -3.30
N ASP A 49 -16.65 35.50 -2.53
CA ASP A 49 -15.52 36.37 -2.13
C ASP A 49 -14.54 35.65 -1.20
N LEU A 50 -15.06 34.90 -0.20
CA LEU A 50 -14.22 34.04 0.64
C LEU A 50 -13.49 32.99 -0.20
N TRP A 51 -14.15 32.42 -1.21
CA TRP A 51 -13.53 31.48 -2.14
C TRP A 51 -12.38 32.13 -2.93
N ARG A 52 -12.55 33.37 -3.42
CA ARG A 52 -11.47 34.09 -4.13
C ARG A 52 -10.24 34.28 -3.24
N LEU A 53 -10.45 34.63 -1.97
CA LEU A 53 -9.37 34.71 -0.99
C LEU A 53 -8.72 33.34 -0.78
N ALA A 54 -9.52 32.28 -0.59
CA ALA A 54 -9.03 30.93 -0.34
C ALA A 54 -8.27 30.34 -1.54
N LYS A 55 -8.67 30.69 -2.77
CA LYS A 55 -7.96 30.31 -3.99
C LYS A 55 -6.57 30.96 -4.06
N GLY A 56 -6.44 32.20 -3.57
CA GLY A 56 -5.17 32.92 -3.50
C GLY A 56 -4.21 32.40 -2.42
N SER A 57 -4.72 31.71 -1.40
CA SER A 57 -3.93 31.23 -0.27
C SER A 57 -3.43 29.78 -0.40
N ILE A 58 -3.56 29.16 -1.58
CA ILE A 58 -3.19 27.75 -1.78
C ILE A 58 -1.66 27.60 -1.73
N SER A 59 -1.16 27.00 -0.64
CA SER A 59 0.27 26.72 -0.43
C SER A 59 0.75 25.40 -1.03
N ASP A 60 -0.10 24.38 -1.00
CA ASP A 60 0.25 23.01 -1.36
C ASP A 60 -0.90 22.32 -2.10
N ALA A 61 -0.57 21.24 -2.80
CA ALA A 61 -1.52 20.53 -3.65
C ALA A 61 -2.66 19.86 -2.85
N ASP A 62 -2.39 19.37 -1.63
CA ASP A 62 -3.40 18.75 -0.77
C ASP A 62 -4.44 19.78 -0.29
N ALA A 63 -3.96 20.91 0.22
CA ALA A 63 -4.76 22.07 0.60
C ALA A 63 -5.59 22.58 -0.58
N GLY A 64 -4.96 22.71 -1.75
CA GLY A 64 -5.63 23.11 -2.98
C GLY A 64 -6.77 22.16 -3.36
N ARG A 65 -6.50 20.84 -3.41
CA ARG A 65 -7.53 19.82 -3.68
C ARG A 65 -8.66 19.89 -2.66
N SER A 66 -8.35 20.03 -1.36
CA SER A 66 -9.35 20.10 -0.29
C SER A 66 -10.27 21.32 -0.41
N LEU A 67 -9.68 22.50 -0.67
CA LEU A 67 -10.40 23.76 -0.84
C LEU A 67 -11.30 23.73 -2.08
N TYR A 68 -10.74 23.37 -3.24
CA TYR A 68 -11.52 23.21 -4.47
C TYR A 68 -12.67 22.23 -4.30
N THR A 69 -12.41 21.06 -3.70
CA THR A 69 -13.45 20.06 -3.42
C THR A 69 -14.58 20.64 -2.58
N THR A 70 -14.23 21.38 -1.52
CA THR A 70 -15.21 21.97 -0.61
C THR A 70 -16.10 22.98 -1.33
N TYR A 71 -15.49 23.87 -2.11
CA TYR A 71 -16.22 24.89 -2.87
C TYR A 71 -17.09 24.28 -3.97
N VAL A 72 -16.57 23.31 -4.73
CA VAL A 72 -17.31 22.60 -5.78
C VAL A 72 -18.58 21.94 -5.24
N PHE A 73 -18.50 21.26 -4.09
CA PHE A 73 -19.69 20.64 -3.49
C PHE A 73 -20.64 21.65 -2.85
N LEU A 74 -20.13 22.79 -2.38
CA LEU A 74 -20.97 23.92 -1.96
C LEU A 74 -21.79 24.43 -3.16
N LEU A 75 -21.14 24.68 -4.30
CA LEU A 75 -21.82 25.08 -5.53
C LEU A 75 -22.85 24.04 -5.97
N LYS A 76 -22.52 22.75 -5.91
CA LYS A 76 -23.48 21.67 -6.20
C LYS A 76 -24.72 21.75 -5.31
N ARG A 77 -24.55 21.95 -3.99
CA ARG A 77 -25.68 22.10 -3.06
C ARG A 77 -26.49 23.36 -3.34
N ARG A 78 -25.83 24.45 -3.72
CA ARG A 78 -26.48 25.71 -4.14
C ARG A 78 -27.39 25.49 -5.36
N VAL A 79 -26.90 24.81 -6.40
CA VAL A 79 -27.66 24.46 -7.61
C VAL A 79 -28.86 23.55 -7.29
N VAL A 80 -28.65 22.54 -6.44
CA VAL A 80 -29.76 21.67 -6.01
C VAL A 80 -30.82 22.47 -5.26
N LYS A 81 -30.42 23.40 -4.39
CA LYS A 81 -31.34 24.25 -3.63
C LYS A 81 -32.09 25.26 -4.51
N SER A 82 -31.47 25.78 -5.57
CA SER A 82 -32.15 26.67 -6.52
C SER A 82 -33.11 25.93 -7.45
N GLY A 83 -32.99 24.61 -7.57
CA GLY A 83 -33.83 23.80 -8.44
C GLY A 83 -33.56 23.99 -9.93
N SER A 84 -32.50 24.70 -10.32
CA SER A 84 -32.22 24.99 -11.74
C SER A 84 -31.85 23.75 -12.55
N GLY A 85 -31.29 22.73 -11.89
CA GLY A 85 -30.78 21.52 -12.55
C GLY A 85 -29.54 21.75 -13.44
N ASP A 86 -29.11 23.01 -13.60
CA ASP A 86 -27.93 23.38 -14.38
C ASP A 86 -26.67 23.36 -13.52
N PHE A 87 -25.84 22.36 -13.79
CA PHE A 87 -24.59 22.08 -13.08
C PHE A 87 -23.35 22.66 -13.78
N SER A 88 -23.51 23.50 -14.81
CA SER A 88 -22.42 24.11 -15.56
C SER A 88 -21.44 24.88 -14.66
N ILE A 89 -21.93 25.61 -13.65
CA ILE A 89 -21.09 26.33 -12.67
C ILE A 89 -20.21 25.37 -11.85
N VAL A 90 -20.70 24.16 -11.57
CA VAL A 90 -19.95 23.14 -10.82
C VAL A 90 -18.89 22.51 -11.72
N GLU A 91 -19.23 22.24 -12.97
CA GLU A 91 -18.30 21.69 -13.96
C GLU A 91 -17.14 22.65 -14.23
N THR A 92 -17.45 23.94 -14.46
CA THR A 92 -16.43 24.98 -14.63
C THR A 92 -15.53 25.13 -13.40
N ALA A 93 -16.06 24.99 -12.18
CA ALA A 93 -15.26 25.01 -10.96
C ALA A 93 -14.33 23.79 -10.85
N PHE A 94 -14.77 22.60 -11.26
CA PHE A 94 -13.92 21.42 -11.34
C PHE A 94 -12.76 21.62 -12.33
N GLU A 95 -13.05 22.17 -13.51
CA GLU A 95 -12.05 22.43 -14.55
C GLU A 95 -11.06 23.52 -14.17
N ASP A 96 -11.52 24.60 -13.52
CA ASP A 96 -10.66 25.63 -12.97
C ASP A 96 -9.68 25.02 -11.94
N GLY A 97 -10.18 24.15 -11.06
CA GLY A 97 -9.32 23.43 -10.11
C GLY A 97 -8.32 22.51 -10.79
N TYR A 98 -8.74 21.75 -11.81
CA TYR A 98 -7.83 20.93 -12.61
C TYR A 98 -6.72 21.76 -13.24
N LYS A 99 -7.08 22.85 -13.94
CA LYS A 99 -6.12 23.72 -14.65
C LYS A 99 -5.19 24.44 -13.68
N SER A 100 -5.75 25.00 -12.61
CA SER A 100 -4.97 25.75 -11.62
C SER A 100 -3.99 24.84 -10.89
N LEU A 101 -4.45 23.70 -10.37
CA LEU A 101 -3.60 22.79 -9.60
C LEU A 101 -2.54 22.11 -10.48
N LYS A 102 -2.90 21.68 -11.70
CA LYS A 102 -1.96 21.09 -12.67
C LYS A 102 -0.88 22.07 -13.12
N LYS A 103 -1.21 23.37 -13.21
CA LYS A 103 -0.24 24.41 -13.57
C LYS A 103 0.72 24.71 -12.42
N THR A 104 0.23 24.74 -11.18
CA THR A 104 1.02 25.16 -10.01
C THR A 104 1.88 24.04 -9.44
N PHE A 105 1.42 22.78 -9.50
CA PHE A 105 2.10 21.66 -8.85
C PHE A 105 2.36 20.49 -9.82
N GLU A 106 3.55 19.88 -9.73
CA GLU A 106 3.93 18.75 -10.58
C GLU A 106 3.13 17.47 -10.24
N ASP A 107 3.09 17.09 -8.96
CA ASP A 107 2.31 15.96 -8.43
C ASP A 107 0.99 16.43 -7.80
N TRP A 108 0.25 17.25 -8.55
CA TRP A 108 -0.96 17.92 -8.08
C TRP A 108 -2.15 16.99 -7.76
N ASP A 109 -2.13 15.73 -8.18
CA ASP A 109 -3.19 14.73 -7.91
C ASP A 109 -2.60 13.31 -7.90
N SER A 110 -1.63 13.10 -7.00
CA SER A 110 -0.91 11.83 -6.83
C SER A 110 -1.82 10.64 -6.54
N GLY A 111 -2.93 10.86 -5.84
CA GLY A 111 -3.93 9.84 -5.53
C GLY A 111 -5.07 9.72 -6.54
N PHE A 112 -5.07 10.52 -7.62
CA PHE A 112 -6.13 10.58 -8.64
C PHE A 112 -7.53 10.95 -8.12
N ARG A 113 -7.67 11.27 -6.83
CA ARG A 113 -8.96 11.43 -6.14
C ARG A 113 -9.75 12.60 -6.68
N TYR A 114 -9.07 13.71 -7.00
CA TYR A 114 -9.76 14.90 -7.50
C TYR A 114 -10.39 14.63 -8.87
N ARG A 115 -9.63 14.00 -9.77
CA ARG A 115 -10.13 13.62 -11.11
C ARG A 115 -11.17 12.51 -11.06
N LEU A 116 -11.00 11.49 -10.20
CA LEU A 116 -12.01 10.44 -10.02
C LEU A 116 -13.34 11.03 -9.55
N MET A 117 -13.30 11.98 -8.63
CA MET A 117 -14.48 12.67 -8.15
C MET A 117 -15.14 13.54 -9.24
N TYR A 118 -14.35 14.19 -10.08
CA TYR A 118 -14.87 14.90 -11.25
C TYR A 118 -15.52 13.93 -12.25
N ALA A 119 -14.88 12.80 -12.57
CA ALA A 119 -15.46 11.77 -13.43
C ALA A 119 -16.78 11.23 -12.87
N HIS A 120 -16.82 10.90 -11.57
CA HIS A 120 -18.04 10.46 -10.89
C HIS A 120 -19.17 11.50 -10.96
N PHE A 121 -18.83 12.79 -10.80
CA PHE A 121 -19.78 13.88 -10.97
C PHE A 121 -20.35 13.92 -12.40
N LEU A 122 -19.50 13.79 -13.41
CA LEU A 122 -19.92 13.78 -14.81
C LEU A 122 -20.83 12.59 -15.13
N PHE A 123 -20.48 11.39 -14.66
CA PHE A 123 -21.30 10.20 -14.83
C PHE A 123 -22.66 10.31 -14.13
N LYS A 124 -22.66 10.69 -12.86
CA LYS A 124 -23.85 10.61 -12.00
C LYS A 124 -24.78 11.81 -12.12
N VAL A 125 -24.23 13.02 -12.24
CA VAL A 125 -25.00 14.27 -12.12
C VAL A 125 -25.30 14.84 -13.50
N THR A 126 -24.27 15.13 -14.30
CA THR A 126 -24.47 15.73 -15.63
C THR A 126 -24.82 14.69 -16.70
N LYS A 127 -24.64 13.40 -16.40
CA LYS A 127 -24.82 12.26 -17.32
C LYS A 127 -24.02 12.42 -18.62
N ASN A 128 -22.90 13.14 -18.56
CA ASN A 128 -22.02 13.34 -19.70
C ASN A 128 -20.94 12.25 -19.73
N VAL A 129 -21.32 11.09 -20.29
CA VAL A 129 -20.48 9.89 -20.35
C VAL A 129 -19.19 10.12 -21.15
N ASP A 130 -19.26 10.83 -22.28
CA ASP A 130 -18.09 11.04 -23.13
C ASP A 130 -17.01 11.90 -22.46
N ARG A 131 -17.40 12.97 -21.76
CA ARG A 131 -16.45 13.75 -20.96
C ARG A 131 -15.93 12.96 -19.77
N ALA A 132 -16.80 12.20 -19.09
CA ALA A 132 -16.39 11.39 -17.95
C ALA A 132 -15.33 10.36 -18.37
N ARG A 133 -15.55 9.69 -19.51
CA ARG A 133 -14.58 8.78 -20.14
C ARG A 133 -13.27 9.50 -20.38
N LYS A 134 -13.24 10.65 -21.08
CA LYS A 134 -12.01 11.45 -21.31
C LYS A 134 -11.24 11.75 -20.03
N VAL A 135 -11.93 12.05 -18.93
CA VAL A 135 -11.28 12.27 -17.62
C VAL A 135 -10.67 10.97 -17.09
N LEU A 136 -11.39 9.84 -17.16
CA LEU A 136 -10.81 8.54 -16.86
C LEU A 136 -9.62 8.22 -17.78
N GLU A 137 -9.64 8.72 -19.03
CA GLU A 137 -8.54 8.55 -19.96
C GLU A 137 -7.25 9.22 -19.54
N ASP A 138 -7.37 10.50 -19.17
CA ASP A 138 -6.27 11.25 -18.57
C ASP A 138 -5.74 10.58 -17.29
N ILE A 139 -6.63 10.00 -16.46
CA ILE A 139 -6.24 9.30 -15.22
C ILE A 139 -5.36 8.09 -15.51
N MET A 140 -5.79 7.15 -16.37
CA MET A 140 -4.96 5.95 -16.58
C MET A 140 -3.70 6.26 -17.37
N ALA A 141 -3.75 7.20 -18.33
CA ALA A 141 -2.57 7.68 -19.04
C ALA A 141 -1.53 8.33 -18.09
N SER A 142 -2.01 8.99 -17.03
CA SER A 142 -1.18 9.60 -15.99
C SER A 142 -0.55 8.62 -14.99
N GLY A 143 -0.80 7.32 -15.12
CA GLY A 143 -0.28 6.26 -14.23
C GLY A 143 -1.34 5.57 -13.37
N GLY A 144 -2.61 5.95 -13.46
CA GLY A 144 -3.72 5.35 -12.71
C GLY A 144 -3.88 3.84 -12.93
N SER A 145 -3.49 3.33 -14.12
CA SER A 145 -3.56 1.90 -14.47
C SER A 145 -2.70 1.00 -13.59
N THR A 146 -1.69 1.56 -12.92
CA THR A 146 -0.82 0.81 -12.01
C THR A 146 -1.41 0.65 -10.60
N HIS A 147 -2.47 1.39 -10.28
CA HIS A 147 -3.09 1.43 -8.97
C HIS A 147 -4.42 0.65 -8.97
N PRO A 148 -4.50 -0.53 -8.33
CA PRO A 148 -5.71 -1.36 -8.30
C PRO A 148 -6.98 -0.60 -7.94
N LYS A 149 -6.92 0.22 -6.88
CA LYS A 149 -8.08 0.95 -6.35
C LYS A 149 -8.62 1.97 -7.35
N VAL A 150 -7.74 2.66 -8.07
CA VAL A 150 -8.12 3.65 -9.09
C VAL A 150 -8.78 2.98 -10.28
N VAL A 151 -8.22 1.84 -10.73
CA VAL A 151 -8.80 1.05 -11.82
C VAL A 151 -10.18 0.53 -11.43
N ILE A 152 -10.31 -0.08 -10.25
CA ILE A 152 -11.58 -0.63 -9.77
C ILE A 152 -12.65 0.47 -9.68
N GLU A 153 -12.30 1.64 -9.16
CA GLU A 153 -13.23 2.77 -9.04
C GLU A 153 -13.68 3.28 -10.41
N ALA A 154 -12.75 3.42 -11.36
CA ALA A 154 -13.08 3.82 -12.73
C ALA A 154 -13.95 2.79 -13.45
N VAL A 155 -13.66 1.50 -13.30
CA VAL A 155 -14.49 0.40 -13.84
C VAL A 155 -15.87 0.40 -13.18
N THR A 156 -15.96 0.68 -11.88
CA THR A 156 -17.26 0.80 -11.19
C THR A 156 -18.10 1.93 -11.77
N TYR A 157 -17.49 3.06 -12.12
CA TYR A 157 -18.21 4.17 -12.77
C TYR A 157 -18.69 3.79 -14.17
N GLU A 158 -17.84 3.16 -14.97
CA GLU A 158 -18.22 2.73 -16.31
C GLU A 158 -19.31 1.64 -16.27
N ARG A 159 -19.20 0.67 -15.34
CA ARG A 159 -20.21 -0.38 -15.12
C ARG A 159 -21.57 0.20 -14.74
N ASN A 160 -21.59 1.13 -13.77
CA ASN A 160 -22.84 1.64 -13.21
C ASN A 160 -23.51 2.73 -14.06
N PHE A 161 -22.74 3.52 -14.81
CA PHE A 161 -23.24 4.70 -15.50
C PHE A 161 -22.95 4.70 -17.01
N GLY A 162 -21.80 4.18 -17.43
CA GLY A 162 -21.42 4.07 -18.84
C GLY A 162 -22.09 2.88 -19.56
N MET A 163 -22.45 1.84 -18.81
CA MET A 163 -23.08 0.60 -19.28
C MET A 163 -22.29 -0.14 -20.37
N ASP A 164 -20.98 0.12 -20.48
CA ASP A 164 -20.09 -0.53 -21.45
C ASP A 164 -19.24 -1.59 -20.75
N ILE A 165 -19.78 -2.81 -20.70
CA ILE A 165 -19.14 -3.98 -20.07
C ILE A 165 -17.84 -4.34 -20.83
N SER A 166 -17.83 -4.20 -22.15
CA SER A 166 -16.66 -4.49 -22.99
C SER A 166 -15.49 -3.57 -22.63
N ARG A 167 -15.76 -2.27 -22.44
CA ARG A 167 -14.76 -1.30 -21.98
C ARG A 167 -14.27 -1.60 -20.56
N CYS A 168 -15.17 -1.99 -19.66
CA CYS A 168 -14.80 -2.43 -18.31
C CYS A 168 -13.81 -3.60 -18.35
N ARG A 169 -14.13 -4.62 -19.16
CA ARG A 169 -13.27 -5.80 -19.38
C ARG A 169 -11.92 -5.42 -19.95
N GLN A 170 -11.88 -4.52 -20.93
CA GLN A 170 -10.64 -4.01 -21.50
C GLN A 170 -9.77 -3.32 -20.44
N MET A 171 -10.35 -2.42 -19.64
CA MET A 171 -9.62 -1.71 -18.58
C MET A 171 -9.02 -2.67 -17.54
N LEU A 172 -9.77 -3.70 -17.14
CA LEU A 172 -9.28 -4.73 -16.21
C LEU A 172 -8.16 -5.56 -16.83
N CYS A 173 -8.35 -5.98 -18.08
CA CYS A 173 -7.34 -6.69 -18.86
C CYS A 173 -6.02 -5.92 -18.96
N GLU A 174 -6.08 -4.62 -19.22
CA GLU A 174 -4.91 -3.76 -19.31
C GLU A 174 -4.25 -3.58 -17.94
N ALA A 175 -5.04 -3.31 -16.90
CA ALA A 175 -4.53 -3.10 -15.55
C ALA A 175 -3.77 -4.32 -15.00
N VAL A 176 -4.22 -5.54 -15.29
CA VAL A 176 -3.51 -6.78 -14.90
C VAL A 176 -2.07 -6.82 -15.46
N ASN A 177 -1.83 -6.22 -16.63
CA ASN A 177 -0.49 -6.17 -17.21
C ASN A 177 0.44 -5.23 -16.42
N TRP A 178 -0.08 -4.11 -15.94
CA TRP A 178 0.70 -3.03 -15.30
C TRP A 178 0.83 -3.16 -13.78
N VAL A 179 -0.15 -3.79 -13.13
CA VAL A 179 -0.20 -3.88 -11.67
C VAL A 179 1.02 -4.61 -11.10
N SER A 180 1.52 -4.10 -9.98
CA SER A 180 2.67 -4.67 -9.26
C SER A 180 2.47 -4.68 -7.75
N GLU A 181 1.93 -3.60 -7.20
CA GLU A 181 1.55 -3.47 -5.78
C GLU A 181 0.07 -3.81 -5.60
N ASP A 182 -0.27 -4.46 -4.47
CA ASP A 182 -1.63 -4.85 -4.09
C ASP A 182 -2.45 -5.52 -5.22
N ALA A 183 -1.77 -6.24 -6.12
CA ALA A 183 -2.36 -6.86 -7.31
C ALA A 183 -3.46 -7.88 -6.98
N GLU A 184 -3.41 -8.48 -5.80
CA GLU A 184 -4.40 -9.44 -5.29
C GLU A 184 -5.81 -8.82 -5.29
N VAL A 185 -5.94 -7.54 -4.91
CA VAL A 185 -7.23 -6.83 -4.91
C VAL A 185 -7.80 -6.69 -6.32
N LEU A 186 -6.95 -6.40 -7.31
CA LEU A 186 -7.38 -6.29 -8.70
C LEU A 186 -7.78 -7.66 -9.26
N PHE A 187 -7.04 -8.72 -8.92
CA PHE A 187 -7.30 -10.07 -9.39
C PHE A 187 -8.62 -10.61 -8.86
N GLU A 188 -8.87 -10.46 -7.56
CA GLU A 188 -10.14 -10.84 -6.94
C GLU A 188 -11.31 -10.08 -7.59
N TYR A 189 -11.16 -8.77 -7.78
CA TYR A 189 -12.18 -7.95 -8.43
C TYR A 189 -12.43 -8.38 -9.89
N PHE A 190 -11.37 -8.64 -10.67
CA PHE A 190 -11.53 -9.00 -12.09
C PHE A 190 -12.22 -10.36 -12.26
N VAL A 191 -11.83 -11.36 -11.47
CA VAL A 191 -12.51 -12.66 -11.49
C VAL A 191 -13.97 -12.52 -11.07
N GLN A 192 -14.25 -11.70 -10.05
CA GLN A 192 -15.61 -11.45 -9.61
C GLN A 192 -16.45 -10.72 -10.67
N PHE A 193 -15.85 -9.77 -11.39
CA PHE A 193 -16.50 -9.08 -12.50
C PHE A 193 -16.94 -10.04 -13.61
N GLU A 194 -16.08 -10.96 -14.05
CA GLU A 194 -16.45 -11.94 -15.09
C GLU A 194 -17.46 -12.97 -14.62
N ARG A 195 -17.49 -13.30 -13.32
CA ARG A 195 -18.55 -14.17 -12.77
C ARG A 195 -19.93 -13.52 -12.81
N GLU A 196 -19.99 -12.20 -12.71
CA GLU A 196 -21.23 -11.44 -12.66
C GLU A 196 -21.73 -11.04 -14.06
N GLU A 197 -20.81 -10.63 -14.95
CA GLU A 197 -21.15 -9.98 -16.23
C GLU A 197 -20.59 -10.73 -17.45
N GLY A 198 -19.76 -11.75 -17.25
CA GLY A 198 -19.05 -12.45 -18.31
C GLY A 198 -19.66 -13.80 -18.68
N THR A 199 -19.26 -14.29 -19.84
CA THR A 199 -19.47 -15.67 -20.26
C THR A 199 -18.44 -16.61 -19.62
N LEU A 200 -18.69 -17.92 -19.68
CA LEU A 200 -17.74 -18.91 -19.15
C LEU A 200 -16.36 -18.81 -19.83
N GLU A 201 -16.32 -18.57 -21.14
CA GLU A 201 -15.08 -18.41 -21.90
C GLU A 201 -14.28 -17.16 -21.48
N GLU A 202 -14.98 -16.05 -21.22
CA GLU A 202 -14.36 -14.82 -20.73
C GLU A 202 -13.83 -14.98 -19.31
N LEU A 203 -14.55 -15.71 -18.45
CA LEU A 203 -14.11 -16.06 -17.11
C LEU A 203 -12.84 -16.93 -17.15
N ASP A 204 -12.80 -17.95 -18.01
CA ASP A 204 -11.63 -18.81 -18.18
C ASP A 204 -10.42 -18.01 -18.66
N THR A 205 -10.62 -17.12 -19.63
CA THR A 205 -9.59 -16.21 -20.14
C THR A 205 -9.06 -15.28 -19.04
N ALA A 206 -9.94 -14.73 -18.21
CA ALA A 206 -9.57 -13.87 -17.09
C ALA A 206 -8.79 -14.66 -16.02
N LEU A 207 -9.23 -15.87 -15.68
CA LEU A 207 -8.56 -16.75 -14.73
C LEU A 207 -7.15 -17.11 -15.22
N GLU A 208 -7.00 -17.49 -16.48
CA GLU A 208 -5.70 -17.79 -17.08
C GLU A 208 -4.76 -16.58 -16.95
N LYS A 209 -5.22 -15.39 -17.38
CA LYS A 209 -4.44 -14.16 -17.35
C LYS A 209 -4.02 -13.77 -15.93
N VAL A 210 -4.94 -13.85 -14.97
CA VAL A 210 -4.69 -13.59 -13.55
C VAL A 210 -3.69 -14.60 -12.98
N ASN A 211 -3.86 -15.89 -13.24
CA ASN A 211 -2.98 -16.95 -12.73
C ASN A 211 -1.55 -16.82 -13.27
N LEU A 212 -1.40 -16.51 -14.56
CA LEU A 212 -0.10 -16.26 -15.19
C LEU A 212 0.59 -15.06 -14.54
N LYS A 213 -0.11 -13.93 -14.38
CA LYS A 213 0.45 -12.73 -13.74
C LYS A 213 0.78 -12.98 -12.26
N ALA A 214 -0.11 -13.63 -11.52
CA ALA A 214 0.08 -13.95 -10.10
C ALA A 214 1.30 -14.86 -9.89
N SER A 215 1.49 -15.88 -10.73
CA SER A 215 2.65 -16.78 -10.69
C SER A 215 3.96 -16.01 -10.91
N ARG A 216 4.01 -15.16 -11.94
CA ARG A 216 5.17 -14.28 -12.21
C ARG A 216 5.48 -13.36 -11.03
N LEU A 217 4.47 -12.72 -10.43
CA LEU A 217 4.66 -11.85 -9.27
C LEU A 217 5.16 -12.63 -8.03
N ARG A 218 4.66 -13.86 -7.81
CA ARG A 218 5.13 -14.75 -6.73
C ARG A 218 6.60 -15.13 -6.93
N GLU A 219 7.01 -15.49 -8.14
CA GLU A 219 8.39 -15.80 -8.48
C GLU A 219 9.32 -14.59 -8.29
N GLN A 220 8.92 -13.41 -8.77
CA GLN A 220 9.66 -12.17 -8.56
C GLN A 220 9.81 -11.84 -7.07
N LYS A 221 8.74 -12.00 -6.28
CA LYS A 221 8.78 -11.84 -4.81
C LYS A 221 9.76 -12.84 -4.17
N LYS A 222 9.79 -14.11 -4.61
CA LYS A 222 10.75 -15.14 -4.14
C LYS A 222 12.18 -14.76 -4.48
N LEU A 223 12.47 -14.39 -5.73
CA LEU A 223 13.81 -14.00 -6.18
C LEU A 223 14.32 -12.75 -5.45
N ARG A 224 13.47 -11.74 -5.23
CA ARG A 224 13.82 -10.55 -4.44
C ARG A 224 14.17 -10.91 -2.99
N LYS A 225 13.46 -11.88 -2.39
CA LYS A 225 13.77 -12.36 -1.03
C LYS A 225 15.11 -13.12 -0.99
N THR A 226 15.38 -14.01 -1.94
CA THR A 226 16.64 -14.78 -1.99
C THR A 226 17.85 -13.88 -2.25
N LEU A 227 17.75 -12.90 -3.17
CA LEU A 227 18.80 -11.91 -3.42
C LEU A 227 19.11 -11.06 -2.17
N ARG A 228 18.08 -10.65 -1.42
CA ARG A 228 18.26 -9.92 -0.14
C ARG A 228 18.93 -10.78 0.92
N GLN A 229 18.66 -12.09 0.96
CA GLN A 229 19.33 -13.00 1.89
C GLN A 229 20.80 -13.25 1.49
N LYS A 230 21.10 -13.44 0.20
CA LYS A 230 22.48 -13.58 -0.30
C LYS A 230 23.31 -12.32 -0.03
N LYS A 231 22.77 -11.12 -0.26
CA LYS A 231 23.43 -9.84 0.10
C LYS A 231 23.68 -9.65 1.60
N ARG A 232 22.91 -10.32 2.47
CA ARG A 232 23.12 -10.28 3.93
C ARG A 232 24.11 -11.33 4.43
N LYS A 233 24.40 -12.36 3.62
CA LYS A 233 25.37 -13.43 3.92
C LYS A 233 26.73 -13.23 3.27
N GLY A 234 26.82 -12.47 2.15
CA GLY A 234 28.09 -12.09 1.53
C GLY A 234 28.56 -10.73 2.02
N GLY A 235 29.45 -10.70 3.01
CA GLY A 235 30.36 -9.58 3.20
C GLY A 235 31.40 -9.58 2.08
N GLU A 236 31.67 -8.40 1.54
CA GLU A 236 32.78 -8.05 0.62
C GLU A 236 33.19 -9.08 -0.44
N SER A 237 32.81 -8.80 -1.69
CA SER A 237 33.59 -9.25 -2.85
C SER A 237 33.60 -8.09 -3.86
N GLY A 238 34.81 -7.62 -4.17
CA GLY A 238 35.14 -6.35 -4.80
C GLY A 238 34.66 -6.11 -6.25
N PRO A 239 35.15 -5.03 -6.87
CA PRO A 239 34.55 -4.40 -8.04
C PRO A 239 34.95 -5.14 -9.34
N GLY A 240 34.43 -6.35 -9.54
CA GLY A 240 34.62 -7.12 -10.79
C GLY A 240 33.32 -7.63 -11.42
N ILE A 241 32.23 -7.72 -10.65
CA ILE A 241 30.96 -8.36 -11.06
C ILE A 241 29.87 -7.31 -11.40
N ALA A 242 30.28 -6.10 -11.80
CA ALA A 242 29.36 -5.02 -12.14
C ALA A 242 28.92 -5.06 -13.62
N ALA A 243 29.80 -5.49 -14.53
CA ALA A 243 29.54 -5.50 -15.97
C ALA A 243 28.52 -6.59 -16.39
N GLU A 244 28.61 -7.79 -15.81
CA GLU A 244 27.72 -8.90 -16.15
C GLU A 244 26.30 -8.76 -15.54
N LYS A 245 26.18 -8.03 -14.42
CA LYS A 245 24.89 -7.75 -13.77
C LYS A 245 24.07 -6.68 -14.49
N HIS A 246 24.71 -5.77 -15.24
CA HIS A 246 24.00 -4.77 -16.03
C HIS A 246 23.39 -5.37 -17.31
N SER A 247 24.05 -6.37 -17.90
CA SER A 247 23.56 -7.10 -19.09
C SER A 247 22.28 -7.90 -18.80
N LYS A 248 22.25 -8.70 -17.71
CA LYS A 248 21.05 -9.47 -17.33
C LYS A 248 19.88 -8.60 -16.84
N ARG A 249 20.15 -7.40 -16.32
CA ARG A 249 19.10 -6.45 -15.93
C ARG A 249 18.49 -5.73 -17.13
N LYS A 250 19.27 -5.48 -18.19
CA LYS A 250 18.78 -4.89 -19.45
C LYS A 250 17.98 -5.91 -20.27
N GLN A 251 18.42 -7.17 -20.34
CA GLN A 251 17.68 -8.25 -21.00
C GLN A 251 16.33 -8.60 -20.36
N LEU A 252 16.12 -8.33 -19.06
CA LEU A 252 14.82 -8.56 -18.39
C LEU A 252 13.84 -7.38 -18.48
N LEU A 253 14.32 -6.20 -18.90
CA LEU A 253 13.51 -4.98 -19.06
C LEU A 253 13.15 -4.71 -20.53
N GLU A 254 13.82 -5.35 -21.49
CA GLU A 254 13.72 -5.06 -22.93
C GLU A 254 13.20 -6.28 -23.73
N GLY A 255 12.27 -7.04 -23.15
CA GLY A 255 11.56 -8.15 -23.79
C GLY A 255 10.45 -7.73 -24.76
N GLN A 256 10.69 -6.68 -25.55
CA GLN A 256 9.84 -6.24 -26.65
C GLN A 256 10.70 -5.69 -27.79
N ALA A 257 11.42 -6.59 -28.48
CA ALA A 257 11.90 -6.40 -29.85
C ALA A 257 12.36 -7.76 -30.40
N VAL A 258 11.59 -8.32 -31.33
CA VAL A 258 12.01 -9.46 -32.15
C VAL A 258 12.80 -8.91 -33.34
N PRO A 259 14.04 -9.37 -33.64
CA PRO A 259 14.64 -9.13 -34.94
C PRO A 259 14.17 -10.21 -35.92
N ALA A 260 13.67 -9.75 -37.07
CA ALA A 260 13.20 -10.57 -38.17
C ALA A 260 14.35 -11.28 -38.92
N LYS A 261 14.18 -12.59 -39.18
CA LYS A 261 14.62 -13.29 -40.40
C LYS A 261 13.92 -14.66 -40.49
N ALA A 262 13.20 -14.87 -41.59
CA ALA A 262 12.59 -16.14 -42.02
C ALA A 262 13.43 -16.77 -43.17
N PRO A 263 13.12 -17.97 -43.72
CA PRO A 263 12.18 -19.04 -43.31
C PRO A 263 12.94 -20.38 -43.05
N GLU A 264 12.35 -21.46 -42.50
CA GLU A 264 11.65 -22.51 -43.26
C GLU A 264 10.98 -23.55 -42.32
N GLU A 265 9.72 -23.85 -42.67
CA GLU A 265 8.84 -25.01 -42.42
C GLU A 265 8.44 -25.52 -41.00
N THR A 266 7.13 -25.40 -40.78
CA THR A 266 6.26 -25.93 -39.70
C THR A 266 6.01 -27.45 -39.79
N PRO A 267 5.46 -28.06 -38.72
CA PRO A 267 4.00 -28.28 -38.73
C PRO A 267 3.26 -27.70 -37.51
N THR A 268 2.11 -27.09 -37.82
CA THR A 268 1.09 -26.39 -37.02
C THR A 268 0.22 -27.35 -36.18
N LEU A 269 -0.45 -26.93 -35.10
CA LEU A 269 -1.72 -26.14 -35.02
C LEU A 269 -2.09 -25.83 -33.52
N PRO A 270 -3.11 -25.01 -33.19
CA PRO A 270 -3.67 -23.84 -33.87
C PRO A 270 -3.75 -22.57 -32.98
N ASN A 271 -3.77 -21.45 -33.69
CA ASN A 271 -3.92 -20.06 -33.27
C ASN A 271 -5.34 -19.77 -32.72
N LEU A 272 -5.47 -19.40 -31.43
CA LEU A 272 -6.65 -18.70 -30.94
C LEU A 272 -6.48 -17.20 -31.14
N SER A 273 -7.24 -16.72 -32.11
CA SER A 273 -7.53 -15.34 -32.48
C SER A 273 -7.30 -14.34 -31.35
N GLN A 274 -6.15 -13.67 -31.40
CA GLN A 274 -6.02 -12.29 -30.93
C GLN A 274 -6.95 -11.44 -31.79
N LYS A 275 -8.23 -11.40 -31.42
CA LYS A 275 -9.15 -10.42 -31.96
C LYS A 275 -8.70 -9.06 -31.43
N GLU A 276 -8.33 -8.20 -32.37
CA GLU A 276 -7.68 -6.92 -32.19
C GLU A 276 -8.46 -6.00 -31.24
N TRP A 277 -8.01 -5.90 -29.98
CA TRP A 277 -8.26 -4.72 -29.17
C TRP A 277 -7.20 -3.67 -29.47
N THR A 278 -7.40 -2.95 -30.57
CA THR A 278 -6.70 -1.69 -30.75
C THR A 278 -7.36 -0.68 -29.81
N TRP A 279 -6.61 -0.25 -28.80
CA TRP A 279 -6.52 1.09 -28.20
C TRP A 279 -5.50 0.94 -27.07
N THR A 280 -4.22 1.28 -27.33
CA THR A 280 -3.14 1.11 -26.36
C THR A 280 -2.88 2.43 -25.67
N TRP A 281 -3.24 2.53 -24.39
CA TRP A 281 -2.78 3.65 -23.57
C TRP A 281 -1.38 3.29 -23.10
N LYS A 282 -0.39 4.03 -23.59
CA LYS A 282 1.00 3.91 -23.12
C LYS A 282 1.14 4.80 -21.88
N PRO A 283 1.18 4.26 -20.65
CA PRO A 283 1.44 5.09 -19.48
C PRO A 283 2.82 5.76 -19.64
N GLN A 284 2.87 7.08 -19.48
CA GLN A 284 4.14 7.82 -19.49
C GLN A 284 4.96 7.43 -18.26
N PRO A 285 6.22 7.00 -18.40
CA PRO A 285 7.06 6.71 -17.24
C PRO A 285 7.41 8.01 -16.51
N ARG A 286 6.75 8.28 -15.38
CA ARG A 286 7.14 9.35 -14.47
C ARG A 286 8.41 8.89 -13.73
N ASN A 287 9.48 9.68 -13.81
CA ASN A 287 10.75 9.42 -13.12
C ASN A 287 10.58 9.57 -11.60
N LEU A 288 10.07 8.54 -10.94
CA LEU A 288 10.08 8.45 -9.48
C LEU A 288 11.50 8.11 -9.00
N SER A 289 12.21 9.16 -8.57
CA SER A 289 13.48 9.03 -7.85
C SER A 289 13.28 8.21 -6.56
N PRO A 290 14.14 7.22 -6.26
CA PRO A 290 13.92 6.30 -5.14
C PRO A 290 14.56 6.87 -3.87
N ASN A 291 13.93 7.85 -3.22
CA ASN A 291 14.30 8.15 -1.85
C ASN A 291 13.18 8.82 -1.05
N LEU A 292 12.39 8.01 -0.35
CA LEU A 292 11.70 8.44 0.87
C LEU A 292 11.54 7.23 1.78
N LYS A 293 12.34 7.19 2.86
CA LYS A 293 12.11 6.26 3.98
C LYS A 293 11.26 6.98 5.00
N SER A 294 9.99 6.63 5.10
CA SER A 294 9.16 6.95 6.27
C SER A 294 8.99 5.70 7.16
N PRO A 295 8.92 5.89 8.50
CA PRO A 295 8.92 4.78 9.45
C PRO A 295 7.52 4.20 9.63
N LYS A 296 7.41 2.86 9.64
CA LYS A 296 6.15 2.16 9.93
C LYS A 296 5.88 2.15 11.44
N LEU A 297 4.78 2.78 11.85
CA LEU A 297 4.12 2.55 13.13
C LEU A 297 3.28 1.27 12.99
N VAL A 298 3.53 0.26 13.84
CA VAL A 298 2.75 -0.98 13.88
C VAL A 298 2.24 -1.15 15.31
N THR A 299 0.93 -1.02 15.50
CA THR A 299 0.18 -1.51 16.66
C THR A 299 0.13 -3.04 16.60
N ARG A 300 0.63 -3.72 17.65
CA ARG A 300 0.58 -5.18 17.81
C ARG A 300 0.31 -5.54 19.27
N THR A 301 -0.96 -5.64 19.64
CA THR A 301 -1.36 -6.05 21.00
C THR A 301 -1.48 -7.58 21.14
N THR A 302 -1.29 -8.37 20.06
CA THR A 302 -1.46 -9.84 20.08
C THR A 302 -0.17 -10.64 20.24
N SER A 303 1.00 -10.01 20.44
CA SER A 303 2.29 -10.74 20.45
C SER A 303 2.92 -11.06 21.80
N SER A 304 2.40 -10.53 22.91
CA SER A 304 3.01 -10.72 24.24
C SER A 304 2.77 -12.12 24.83
N ALA A 305 1.53 -12.65 24.76
CA ALA A 305 1.21 -13.98 25.30
C ALA A 305 1.92 -15.13 24.56
N TYR A 306 1.97 -15.08 23.22
CA TYR A 306 2.67 -16.09 22.40
C TYR A 306 4.19 -16.07 22.61
N ALA A 307 4.75 -14.91 22.95
CA ALA A 307 6.17 -14.76 23.23
C ALA A 307 6.54 -15.39 24.59
N ALA A 308 5.71 -15.22 25.62
CA ALA A 308 5.93 -15.81 26.94
C ALA A 308 5.87 -17.35 26.92
N ASP A 309 4.88 -17.92 26.23
CA ASP A 309 4.73 -19.39 26.10
C ASP A 309 5.90 -20.04 25.35
N ARG A 310 6.49 -19.33 24.40
CA ARG A 310 7.65 -19.80 23.65
C ARG A 310 8.94 -19.69 24.48
N ALA A 311 9.09 -18.64 25.30
CA ALA A 311 10.21 -18.51 26.22
C ALA A 311 10.27 -19.67 27.22
N ALA A 312 9.11 -20.00 27.80
CA ALA A 312 8.97 -21.10 28.76
C ALA A 312 9.27 -22.47 28.13
N LYS A 313 8.80 -22.71 26.89
CA LYS A 313 9.08 -23.96 26.16
C LYS A 313 10.55 -24.13 25.75
N ASN A 314 11.27 -23.03 25.54
CA ASN A 314 12.65 -23.03 25.09
C ASN A 314 13.68 -22.78 26.20
N ASN A 315 13.26 -22.66 27.48
CA ASN A 315 14.10 -22.26 28.61
C ASN A 315 14.92 -20.98 28.35
N GLU A 316 14.33 -20.01 27.62
CA GLU A 316 14.99 -18.75 27.28
C GLU A 316 14.92 -17.77 28.46
N LYS A 317 16.06 -17.54 29.13
CA LYS A 317 16.19 -16.62 30.28
C LYS A 317 16.45 -15.16 29.90
N THR A 318 16.65 -14.88 28.61
CA THR A 318 17.01 -13.54 28.12
C THR A 318 15.85 -12.90 27.37
N ILE A 319 15.52 -11.66 27.71
CA ILE A 319 14.57 -10.84 26.95
C ILE A 319 15.27 -9.66 26.29
N PHE A 320 14.68 -9.18 25.20
CA PHE A 320 15.14 -8.02 24.45
C PHE A 320 14.20 -6.84 24.69
N VAL A 321 14.74 -5.79 25.29
CA VAL A 321 14.03 -4.55 25.58
C VAL A 321 14.37 -3.51 24.51
N SER A 322 13.37 -2.96 23.84
CA SER A 322 13.54 -2.01 22.73
C SER A 322 12.80 -0.71 22.96
N ASN A 323 13.23 0.34 22.24
CA ASN A 323 12.69 1.71 22.35
C ASN A 323 13.03 2.39 23.70
N LEU A 324 14.26 2.22 24.19
CA LEU A 324 14.76 2.94 25.36
C LEU A 324 15.23 4.35 24.98
N VAL A 325 14.97 5.32 25.86
CA VAL A 325 15.39 6.72 25.70
C VAL A 325 16.92 6.83 25.71
N PRO A 326 17.54 7.70 24.89
CA PRO A 326 18.97 7.99 25.00
C PRO A 326 19.31 8.54 26.39
N GLY A 327 20.17 7.88 27.16
CA GLY A 327 20.54 8.28 28.53
C GLY A 327 19.89 7.47 29.66
N VAL A 328 19.20 6.38 29.35
CA VAL A 328 18.72 5.41 30.35
C VAL A 328 19.90 4.66 30.96
N THR A 329 19.98 4.64 32.28
CA THR A 329 21.04 3.94 33.02
C THR A 329 20.61 2.52 33.38
N LYS A 330 21.57 1.62 33.64
CA LYS A 330 21.28 0.23 34.04
C LYS A 330 20.37 0.16 35.28
N LYS A 331 20.47 1.15 36.17
CA LYS A 331 19.64 1.26 37.40
C LYS A 331 18.16 1.49 37.09
N ASP A 332 17.86 2.26 36.05
CA ASP A 332 16.48 2.54 35.63
C ASP A 332 15.78 1.28 35.07
N VAL A 333 16.54 0.38 34.44
CA VAL A 333 16.04 -0.89 33.90
C VAL A 333 15.90 -1.95 35.00
N LEU A 334 16.80 -1.94 35.99
CA LEU A 334 16.69 -2.77 37.21
C LEU A 334 15.44 -2.43 38.03
N ALA A 335 15.01 -1.17 38.05
CA ALA A 335 13.81 -0.76 38.77
C ALA A 335 12.50 -1.28 38.12
N LEU A 336 12.55 -1.73 36.85
CA LEU A 336 11.39 -2.26 36.13
C LEU A 336 11.24 -3.78 36.25
N PHE A 337 12.32 -4.49 36.59
CA PHE A 337 12.37 -5.95 36.56
C PHE A 337 13.08 -6.48 37.80
N GLU A 338 12.39 -7.31 38.58
CA GLU A 338 12.98 -8.02 39.73
C GLU A 338 13.82 -9.22 39.23
N ASN A 339 14.83 -9.63 39.98
CA ASN A 339 15.67 -10.83 39.71
C ASN A 339 16.51 -10.85 38.41
N VAL A 340 17.00 -9.69 37.99
CA VAL A 340 17.92 -9.57 36.84
C VAL A 340 19.36 -9.98 37.20
N GLU A 341 20.00 -10.76 36.32
CA GLU A 341 21.37 -11.27 36.45
C GLU A 341 22.39 -10.41 35.68
N ASP A 342 22.11 -10.03 34.43
CA ASP A 342 22.94 -9.09 33.65
C ASP A 342 22.09 -8.19 32.74
N ILE A 343 22.57 -6.95 32.52
CA ILE A 343 21.95 -5.98 31.61
C ILE A 343 22.99 -5.48 30.63
N ARG A 344 22.74 -5.78 29.36
CA ARG A 344 23.57 -5.34 28.23
C ARG A 344 22.82 -4.32 27.39
N LEU A 345 23.16 -3.05 27.58
CA LEU A 345 22.66 -1.96 26.75
C LEU A 345 23.53 -1.80 25.50
N SER A 346 22.87 -1.65 24.36
CA SER A 346 23.49 -1.39 23.05
C SER A 346 22.81 -0.18 22.42
N GLN A 347 23.62 0.80 22.03
CA GLN A 347 23.14 1.98 21.32
C GLN A 347 23.52 1.85 19.84
N LYS A 348 22.53 2.02 18.96
CA LYS A 348 22.76 2.06 17.51
C LYS A 348 22.08 3.29 16.93
N GLY A 349 22.85 4.36 16.74
CA GLY A 349 22.33 5.67 16.34
C GLY A 349 21.51 6.32 17.46
N THR A 350 20.31 6.79 17.14
CA THR A 350 19.37 7.43 18.09
C THR A 350 18.54 6.45 18.92
N ARG A 351 18.71 5.13 18.71
CA ARG A 351 17.93 4.08 19.38
C ARG A 351 18.79 3.32 20.36
N VAL A 352 18.32 3.21 21.61
CA VAL A 352 18.92 2.36 22.65
C VAL A 352 18.07 1.11 22.80
N ASN A 353 18.72 -0.06 22.80
CA ASN A 353 18.10 -1.35 23.10
C ASN A 353 18.91 -2.10 24.15
N GLY A 354 18.24 -2.89 24.97
CA GLY A 354 18.84 -3.70 26.03
C GLY A 354 18.56 -5.18 25.85
N SER A 355 19.50 -6.03 26.23
CA SER A 355 19.24 -7.44 26.52
C SER A 355 19.35 -7.64 28.03
N VAL A 356 18.35 -8.27 28.63
CA VAL A 356 18.23 -8.47 30.07
C VAL A 356 18.19 -9.97 30.32
N ASP A 357 19.16 -10.48 31.08
CA ASP A 357 19.26 -11.87 31.50
C ASP A 357 18.63 -12.03 32.89
N PHE A 358 17.69 -12.95 33.06
CA PHE A 358 17.04 -13.25 34.35
C PHE A 358 17.60 -14.51 34.99
N LYS A 359 17.54 -14.58 36.32
CA LYS A 359 17.95 -15.78 37.06
C LYS A 359 17.05 -16.98 36.77
N THR A 360 15.74 -16.74 36.70
CA THR A 360 14.72 -17.78 36.45
C THR A 360 14.01 -17.57 35.11
N VAL A 361 13.53 -18.66 34.51
CA VAL A 361 12.78 -18.65 33.24
C VAL A 361 11.37 -18.07 33.43
N GLU A 362 10.82 -18.25 34.64
CA GLU A 362 9.49 -17.76 35.02
C GLU A 362 9.47 -16.22 35.02
N ASP A 363 10.48 -15.59 35.64
CA ASP A 363 10.63 -14.12 35.66
C ASP A 363 10.72 -13.53 34.24
N ALA A 364 11.45 -14.18 33.34
CA ALA A 364 11.56 -13.76 31.94
C ALA A 364 10.22 -13.86 31.19
N SER A 365 9.40 -14.88 31.50
CA SER A 365 8.08 -15.06 30.90
C SER A 365 7.06 -14.04 31.42
N GLU A 366 7.14 -13.67 32.71
CA GLU A 366 6.28 -12.63 33.30
C GLU A 366 6.62 -11.24 32.76
N ALA A 367 7.91 -10.94 32.61
CA ALA A 367 8.38 -9.70 32.01
C ALA A 367 7.87 -9.52 30.56
N LEU A 368 7.75 -10.60 29.79
CA LEU A 368 7.17 -10.59 28.44
C LEU A 368 5.65 -10.40 28.43
N ARG A 369 4.95 -10.84 29.49
CA ARG A 369 3.49 -10.68 29.66
C ARG A 369 3.12 -9.24 30.02
N LYS A 370 3.96 -8.56 30.80
CA LYS A 370 3.77 -7.16 31.23
C LYS A 370 4.36 -6.16 30.22
N ASP A 371 4.12 -6.35 28.92
CA ASP A 371 4.65 -5.44 27.88
C ASP A 371 4.00 -4.04 27.96
N ASN A 372 4.70 -3.00 27.48
CA ASN A 372 4.33 -1.56 27.48
C ASN A 372 4.62 -0.72 28.75
N PHE A 373 5.79 -0.86 29.36
CA PHE A 373 6.21 0.03 30.45
C PHE A 373 6.46 1.47 29.97
N MET A 374 6.08 2.46 30.77
CA MET A 374 6.45 3.86 30.52
C MET A 374 7.74 4.20 31.26
N LEU A 375 8.80 4.54 30.52
CA LEU A 375 10.06 5.01 31.10
C LEU A 375 10.43 6.37 30.50
N LYS A 376 10.51 7.40 31.35
CA LYS A 376 10.81 8.80 30.98
C LYS A 376 9.95 9.31 29.81
N GLY A 377 8.66 9.01 29.83
CA GLY A 377 7.68 9.48 28.83
C GLY A 377 7.67 8.70 27.50
N GLN A 378 8.46 7.64 27.35
CA GLN A 378 8.42 6.74 26.20
C GLN A 378 8.00 5.32 26.58
N LYS A 379 7.24 4.67 25.70
CA LYS A 379 6.82 3.27 25.86
C LYS A 379 7.97 2.34 25.50
N VAL A 380 8.30 1.46 26.43
CA VAL A 380 9.33 0.43 26.31
C VAL A 380 8.67 -0.88 25.88
N PHE A 381 9.28 -1.57 24.92
CA PHE A 381 8.74 -2.83 24.38
C PHE A 381 9.64 -4.02 24.73
N THR A 382 9.06 -5.07 25.31
CA THR A 382 9.74 -6.32 25.65
C THR A 382 9.47 -7.38 24.59
N ASN A 383 10.52 -7.95 24.02
CA ASN A 383 10.47 -9.01 23.01
C ASN A 383 11.36 -10.20 23.41
N LEU A 384 11.13 -11.36 22.81
CA LEU A 384 12.05 -12.51 22.93
C LEU A 384 13.45 -12.16 22.41
N TYR A 385 14.47 -12.56 23.16
CA TYR A 385 15.85 -12.39 22.72
C TYR A 385 16.16 -13.33 21.56
N LYS A 386 16.57 -12.74 20.44
CA LYS A 386 17.04 -13.50 19.27
C LYS A 386 18.53 -13.23 19.10
N PRO A 387 19.42 -14.16 19.49
CA PRO A 387 20.84 -13.98 19.22
C PRO A 387 21.04 -13.90 17.70
N ALA A 388 21.94 -13.00 17.27
CA ALA A 388 22.35 -12.96 15.87
C ALA A 388 22.94 -14.33 15.47
N PRO A 389 22.69 -14.84 14.25
CA PRO A 389 23.24 -16.12 13.82
C PRO A 389 24.76 -15.97 13.73
N GLY A 390 25.47 -16.49 14.73
CA GLY A 390 26.93 -16.36 14.85
C GLY A 390 27.51 -16.42 16.26
N LYS A 391 26.71 -16.33 17.32
CA LYS A 391 27.17 -16.57 18.71
C LYS A 391 26.13 -17.38 19.51
N ALA A 392 25.85 -18.60 19.07
CA ALA A 392 25.34 -19.63 19.97
C ALA A 392 26.56 -20.30 20.61
N LYS A 393 26.56 -20.46 21.94
CA LYS A 393 27.51 -21.35 22.62
C LYS A 393 27.44 -22.72 21.93
N LYS A 394 28.61 -23.29 21.60
CA LYS A 394 28.71 -24.68 21.14
C LYS A 394 28.29 -25.59 22.29
N GLU A 395 27.01 -25.88 22.39
CA GLU A 395 26.56 -27.10 23.08
C GLU A 395 26.59 -28.24 22.06
N ALA A 396 27.12 -29.37 22.53
CA ALA A 396 27.57 -30.49 21.72
C ALA A 396 26.48 -30.99 20.77
N LYS A 397 26.74 -30.91 19.46
CA LYS A 397 26.04 -31.75 18.48
C LYS A 397 26.30 -33.20 18.89
N GLN A 398 25.25 -33.91 19.30
CA GLN A 398 25.23 -35.36 19.30
C GLN A 398 25.65 -35.84 17.90
N SER A 399 26.67 -36.68 17.86
CA SER A 399 27.17 -37.31 16.64
C SER A 399 26.04 -38.10 15.98
N GLU A 400 25.67 -37.72 14.76
CA GLU A 400 24.76 -38.50 13.94
C GLU A 400 25.40 -39.86 13.60
N ASP A 401 24.65 -40.92 13.89
CA ASP A 401 25.05 -42.31 13.66
C ASP A 401 25.21 -42.61 12.17
N LYS A 402 26.41 -43.04 11.75
CA LYS A 402 26.76 -43.33 10.34
C LYS A 402 26.01 -44.51 9.71
N ARG A 403 25.02 -45.08 10.41
CA ARG A 403 24.19 -46.23 9.97
C ARG A 403 22.76 -45.83 9.60
N LYS A 404 22.44 -44.53 9.54
CA LYS A 404 21.10 -44.05 9.16
C LYS A 404 21.09 -43.57 7.71
N LEU A 405 20.25 -44.20 6.89
CA LEU A 405 19.94 -43.76 5.53
C LEU A 405 18.61 -43.00 5.52
N PHE A 406 18.58 -41.88 4.79
CA PHE A 406 17.36 -41.09 4.58
C PHE A 406 16.87 -41.35 3.17
N VAL A 407 15.71 -41.99 3.04
CA VAL A 407 15.04 -42.18 1.74
C VAL A 407 14.03 -41.06 1.56
N SER A 408 14.17 -40.28 0.49
CA SER A 408 13.25 -39.22 0.10
C SER A 408 12.51 -39.62 -1.18
N ASN A 409 11.27 -39.11 -1.35
CA ASN A 409 10.40 -39.35 -2.51
C ASN A 409 9.58 -40.66 -2.47
N VAL A 410 9.07 -41.02 -1.29
CA VAL A 410 8.12 -42.14 -1.12
C VAL A 410 6.68 -41.63 -1.27
N HIS A 411 5.86 -42.33 -2.05
CA HIS A 411 4.45 -42.00 -2.28
C HIS A 411 3.63 -42.18 -0.98
N PHE A 412 2.61 -41.34 -0.76
CA PHE A 412 1.86 -41.25 0.50
C PHE A 412 1.11 -42.54 0.91
N SER A 413 0.97 -43.49 -0.01
CA SER A 413 0.30 -44.78 0.20
C SER A 413 1.25 -45.92 0.57
N CYS A 414 2.57 -45.67 0.60
CA CYS A 414 3.56 -46.72 0.84
C CYS A 414 3.66 -47.04 2.33
N THR A 415 3.66 -48.33 2.66
CA THR A 415 3.69 -48.82 4.04
C THR A 415 5.11 -49.11 4.53
N GLU A 416 5.32 -49.15 5.84
CA GLU A 416 6.66 -49.33 6.44
C GLU A 416 7.32 -50.65 6.01
N ASP A 417 6.52 -51.68 5.73
CA ASP A 417 7.00 -53.01 5.34
C ASP A 417 7.52 -53.04 3.89
N GLU A 418 6.91 -52.28 2.97
CA GLU A 418 7.34 -52.15 1.57
C GLU A 418 8.69 -51.42 1.44
N VAL A 419 8.94 -50.44 2.32
CA VAL A 419 10.23 -49.72 2.37
C VAL A 419 11.34 -50.62 2.94
N LYS A 420 11.01 -51.55 3.85
CA LYS A 420 11.98 -52.53 4.37
C LYS A 420 12.32 -53.60 3.34
N GLU A 421 11.32 -54.11 2.62
CA GLU A 421 11.51 -55.16 1.61
C GLU A 421 12.37 -54.69 0.42
N SER A 422 12.15 -53.46 -0.04
CA SER A 422 12.93 -52.84 -1.14
C SER A 422 14.38 -52.52 -0.77
N LEU A 423 14.70 -52.36 0.52
CA LEU A 423 16.06 -52.12 1.01
C LEU A 423 16.81 -53.40 1.41
N CYS A 424 16.10 -54.51 1.69
CA CYS A 424 16.68 -55.80 2.03
C CYS A 424 16.86 -56.75 0.83
N SER A 425 16.24 -56.46 -0.31
CA SER A 425 16.31 -57.32 -1.51
C SER A 425 17.46 -56.93 -2.44
N SER A 426 18.71 -57.14 -2.00
CA SER A 426 19.88 -57.18 -2.88
C SER A 426 21.03 -57.99 -2.27
N GLU A 427 20.84 -59.30 -2.16
CA GLU A 427 21.93 -60.27 -2.18
C GLU A 427 21.79 -61.13 -3.44
N THR A 428 22.45 -60.69 -4.52
CA THR A 428 23.13 -61.53 -5.51
C THR A 428 24.05 -60.66 -6.34
#